data_AF-A0A061A6U9-F1
#
_entry.id   AF-A0A061A6U9-F1
#
_cell.length_a   1.000
_cell.length_b   1.000
_cell.length_c   1.000
_cell.angle_alpha   90.00
_cell.angle_beta   90.00
_cell.angle_gamma   90.00
#
_symmetry.space_group_name_H-M   'P 1'
#
loop_
_entity.id
_entity.type
_entity.pdbx_description
1 polymer ?
#
loop_
_entity_poly.entity_id
_entity_poly.type
_entity_poly.pdbx_seq_one_letter_code
_entity_poly.pdbx_strand_id
1 'polypeptide(L)'
;FKALRNHLLESTPKSDHKAVLKRLKEEQTRKLAILAEQYDHSINEMLSTQALRLDEAQEAQCQVLRMQLQQELELLNAYQSKIKMQTDAQHDRERKDLEQRVSLRRALLEQKV
;
A
#
# COMPACT_ATOMS: atom_id res chain seq x y z
N PHE A 1 -6.75 4.34 -48.35
CA PHE A 1 -6.60 2.98 -48.93
C PHE A 1 -7.35 2.81 -50.25
N LYS A 2 -8.68 3.03 -50.31
CA LYS A 2 -9.48 2.86 -51.55
C LYS A 2 -9.01 3.75 -52.73
N ALA A 3 -8.73 5.02 -52.48
CA ALA A 3 -8.19 5.94 -53.50
C ALA A 3 -6.80 5.53 -54.02
N LEU A 4 -5.89 5.16 -53.12
CA LEU A 4 -4.55 4.66 -53.46
C LEU A 4 -4.61 3.37 -54.29
N ARG A 5 -5.49 2.43 -53.90
CA ARG A 5 -5.71 1.18 -54.64
C ARG A 5 -6.19 1.45 -56.07
N ASN A 6 -7.16 2.35 -56.23
CA ASN A 6 -7.73 2.66 -57.53
C ASN A 6 -6.71 3.35 -58.45
N HIS A 7 -5.98 4.34 -57.92
CA HIS A 7 -4.92 5.01 -58.67
C HIS A 7 -3.84 4.05 -59.16
N LEU A 8 -3.40 3.11 -58.30
CA LEU A 8 -2.38 2.12 -58.67
C LEU A 8 -2.86 1.16 -59.77
N LEU A 9 -4.14 0.79 -59.80
CA LEU A 9 -4.72 -0.07 -60.84
C LEU A 9 -4.92 0.68 -62.16
N GLU A 10 -5.20 1.98 -62.13
CA GLU A 10 -5.29 2.82 -63.33
C GLU A 10 -3.91 3.02 -63.98
N SER A 11 -2.84 3.08 -63.18
CA SER A 11 -1.47 3.28 -63.64
C SER A 11 -0.69 2.00 -63.95
N THR A 12 -1.26 0.80 -63.74
CA THR A 12 -0.59 -0.48 -64.07
C THR A 12 -1.32 -1.28 -65.16
N PRO A 13 -0.60 -2.04 -66.00
CA PRO A 13 -1.20 -2.95 -66.96
C PRO A 13 -2.08 -4.00 -66.28
N LYS A 14 -3.19 -4.39 -66.94
CA LYS A 14 -4.15 -5.37 -66.41
C LYS A 14 -3.51 -6.72 -66.07
N SER A 15 -2.45 -7.12 -66.78
CA SER A 15 -1.68 -8.35 -66.50
C SER A 15 -1.09 -8.37 -65.09
N ASP A 16 -0.75 -7.19 -64.55
CA ASP A 16 0.04 -7.04 -63.33
C ASP A 16 -0.84 -6.70 -62.11
N HIS A 17 -2.11 -6.38 -62.33
CA HIS A 17 -3.08 -6.00 -61.28
C HIS A 17 -3.14 -7.02 -60.14
N LYS A 18 -3.06 -8.32 -60.44
CA LYS A 18 -3.08 -9.38 -59.42
C LYS A 18 -1.88 -9.29 -58.48
N ALA A 19 -0.69 -8.99 -59.00
CA ALA A 19 0.52 -8.86 -58.19
C ALA A 19 0.48 -7.58 -57.33
N VAL A 20 -0.01 -6.48 -57.89
CA VAL A 20 -0.19 -5.20 -57.16
C VAL A 20 -1.17 -5.36 -56.00
N LEU A 21 -2.33 -5.98 -56.24
CA LEU A 21 -3.34 -6.21 -55.19
C LEU A 21 -2.81 -7.14 -54.08
N LYS A 22 -2.04 -8.17 -54.43
CA LYS A 22 -1.41 -9.07 -53.46
C LYS A 22 -0.44 -8.29 -52.56
N ARG A 23 0.46 -7.49 -53.15
CA ARG A 23 1.41 -6.65 -52.39
C ARG A 23 0.71 -5.65 -51.48
N LEU A 24 -0.34 -4.97 -51.96
CA LEU A 24 -1.11 -4.02 -51.15
C LEU A 24 -1.78 -4.70 -49.93
N LYS A 25 -2.30 -5.91 -50.11
CA LYS A 25 -2.89 -6.68 -49.01
C LYS A 25 -1.84 -7.12 -48.00
N GLU A 26 -0.70 -7.64 -48.47
CA GLU A 26 0.43 -8.03 -47.61
C GLU A 26 0.95 -6.84 -46.79
N GLU A 27 1.10 -5.68 -47.42
CA GLU A 27 1.54 -4.46 -46.74
C GLU A 27 0.51 -3.95 -45.73
N GLN A 28 -0.79 -4.01 -46.07
CA GLN A 28 -1.87 -3.70 -45.13
C GLN A 28 -1.83 -4.62 -43.90
N THR A 29 -1.73 -5.94 -44.10
CA THR A 29 -1.64 -6.92 -43.01
C THR A 29 -0.42 -6.66 -42.14
N ARG A 30 0.75 -6.40 -42.76
CA ARG A 30 1.99 -6.09 -42.02
C ARG A 30 1.84 -4.82 -41.17
N LYS A 31 1.25 -3.75 -41.73
CA LYS A 31 1.02 -2.50 -40.97
C LYS A 31 0.07 -2.70 -39.81
N LEU A 32 -0.99 -3.49 -39.99
CA LEU A 32 -1.91 -3.82 -38.90
C LEU A 32 -1.24 -4.67 -37.82
N ALA A 33 -0.39 -5.62 -38.18
CA ALA A 33 0.37 -6.43 -37.22
C ALA A 33 1.31 -5.56 -36.36
N ILE A 34 2.08 -4.67 -37.00
CA ILE A 34 2.96 -3.73 -36.29
C ILE A 34 2.15 -2.83 -35.35
N LEU A 35 1.01 -2.31 -35.80
CA LEU A 35 0.18 -1.45 -34.98
C LEU A 35 -0.42 -2.21 -33.78
N ALA A 36 -0.83 -3.46 -33.97
CA ALA A 36 -1.31 -4.32 -32.88
C ALA A 36 -0.20 -4.56 -31.85
N GLU A 37 1.01 -4.92 -32.29
CA GLU A 37 2.17 -5.09 -31.41
C GLU A 37 2.52 -3.82 -30.63
N GLN A 38 2.41 -2.65 -31.27
CA GLN A 38 2.63 -1.36 -30.62
C GLN A 38 1.58 -1.08 -29.53
N TYR A 39 0.31 -1.36 -29.79
CA TYR A 39 -0.74 -1.21 -28.78
C TYR A 39 -0.55 -2.19 -27.63
N ASP A 40 -0.26 -3.46 -27.92
CA ASP A 40 0.01 -4.46 -26.88
C ASP A 40 1.20 -4.04 -26.01
N HIS A 41 2.27 -3.54 -26.62
CA HIS A 41 3.43 -3.05 -25.88
C HIS A 41 3.07 -1.85 -24.98
N SER A 42 2.40 -0.84 -25.52
CA SER A 42 2.04 0.37 -24.78
C SER A 42 1.06 0.08 -23.64
N ILE A 43 0.10 -0.82 -23.84
CA ILE A 43 -0.84 -1.26 -22.80
C ILE A 43 -0.08 -1.96 -21.68
N ASN A 44 0.82 -2.89 -22.01
CA ASN A 44 1.59 -3.63 -21.02
C ASN A 44 2.53 -2.72 -20.22
N GLU A 45 3.20 -1.78 -20.89
CA GLU A 45 4.06 -0.79 -20.22
C GLU A 45 3.26 0.08 -19.24
N MET A 46 2.09 0.57 -19.67
CA MET A 46 1.20 1.37 -18.82
C MET A 46 0.70 0.57 -17.61
N LEU A 47 0.25 -0.66 -17.82
CA LEU A 47 -0.23 -1.54 -16.74
C LEU A 47 0.88 -1.89 -15.75
N SER A 48 2.07 -2.21 -16.25
CA SER A 48 3.25 -2.49 -15.41
C SER A 48 3.62 -1.27 -14.56
N THR A 49 3.69 -0.10 -15.17
CA THR A 49 3.98 1.16 -14.46
C THR A 49 2.92 1.46 -13.41
N GLN A 50 1.64 1.26 -13.73
CA GLN A 50 0.55 1.50 -12.78
C GLN A 50 0.58 0.52 -11.61
N ALA A 51 0.85 -0.76 -11.87
CA ALA A 51 0.98 -1.78 -10.83
C ALA A 51 2.11 -1.42 -9.85
N LEU A 52 3.30 -1.11 -10.36
CA LEU A 52 4.45 -0.72 -9.52
C LEU A 52 4.13 0.51 -8.65
N ARG A 53 3.54 1.55 -9.23
CA ARG A 53 3.17 2.76 -8.48
C ARG A 53 2.09 2.50 -7.43
N LEU A 54 1.16 1.60 -7.71
CA LEU A 54 0.12 1.21 -6.76
C LEU A 54 0.74 0.45 -5.59
N ASP A 55 1.62 -0.50 -5.87
CA ASP A 55 2.33 -1.28 -4.86
C ASP A 55 3.18 -0.37 -3.96
N GLU A 56 3.99 0.52 -4.54
CA GLU A 56 4.79 1.50 -3.80
C GLU A 56 3.92 2.40 -2.91
N ALA A 57 2.78 2.89 -3.42
CA ALA A 57 1.87 3.73 -2.65
C ALA A 57 1.23 2.95 -1.49
N GLN A 58 0.84 1.69 -1.73
CA GLN A 58 0.27 0.83 -0.69
C GLN A 58 1.29 0.47 0.39
N GLU A 59 2.53 0.17 0.00
CA GLU A 59 3.62 -0.09 0.94
C GLU A 59 3.90 1.14 1.80
N ALA A 60 3.99 2.33 1.20
CA ALA A 60 4.17 3.58 1.93
C ALA A 60 3.03 3.83 2.94
N GLN A 61 1.77 3.63 2.54
CA GLN A 61 0.62 3.74 3.44
C GLN A 61 0.69 2.73 4.58
N CYS A 62 1.02 1.47 4.29
CA CYS A 62 1.20 0.43 5.30
C CYS A 62 2.31 0.78 6.30
N GLN A 63 3.43 1.33 5.83
CA GLN A 63 4.54 1.76 6.70
C GLN A 63 4.10 2.88 7.64
N VAL A 64 3.41 3.91 7.12
CA VAL A 64 2.91 5.02 7.93
C VAL A 64 1.93 4.52 9.00
N LEU A 65 0.98 3.66 8.64
CA LEU A 65 0.02 3.09 9.58
C LEU A 65 0.70 2.26 10.68
N ARG A 66 1.72 1.47 10.33
CA ARG A 66 2.51 0.72 11.32
C ARG A 66 3.25 1.65 12.28
N MET A 67 3.84 2.73 11.78
CA MET A 67 4.52 3.71 12.62
C MET A 67 3.54 4.41 13.57
N GLN A 68 2.36 4.80 13.09
CA GLN A 68 1.32 5.41 13.92
C GLN A 68 0.85 4.45 15.03
N LEU A 69 0.58 3.19 14.67
CA LEU A 69 0.17 2.18 15.64
C LEU A 69 1.23 1.95 16.71
N GLN A 70 2.51 1.89 16.31
CA GLN A 70 3.61 1.74 17.25
C GLN A 70 3.69 2.93 18.22
N GLN A 71 3.53 4.15 17.72
CA GLN A 71 3.54 5.35 18.55
C GLN A 71 2.37 5.38 19.54
N GLU A 72 1.17 4.99 19.10
CA GLU A 72 0.00 4.88 19.97
C GLU A 72 0.19 3.80 21.06
N LEU A 73 0.80 2.67 20.71
CA LEU A 73 1.12 1.60 21.65
C LEU A 73 2.12 2.05 22.71
N GLU A 74 3.18 2.77 22.31
CA GLU A 74 4.16 3.34 23.23
C GLU A 74 3.53 4.34 24.19
N LEU A 75 2.65 5.21 23.67
CA LEU A 75 1.91 6.17 24.48
C LEU A 75 1.01 5.46 25.50
N LEU A 76 0.27 4.43 25.06
CA LEU A 76 -0.59 3.64 25.94
C LEU A 76 0.23 2.95 27.04
N ASN A 77 1.36 2.33 26.69
CA ASN A 77 2.25 1.68 27.64
C ASN A 77 2.80 2.65 28.68
N ALA A 78 3.15 3.87 28.27
CA ALA A 78 3.60 4.93 29.17
C ALA A 78 2.49 5.35 30.15
N TYR A 79 1.26 5.54 29.67
CA TYR A 79 0.11 5.86 30.52
C TYR A 79 -0.19 4.74 31.52
N GLN A 80 -0.22 3.48 31.06
CA GLN A 80 -0.46 2.32 31.93
C GLN A 80 0.62 2.18 33.00
N SER A 81 1.89 2.34 32.62
CA SER A 81 3.01 2.28 33.57
C SER A 81 2.93 3.38 34.62
N LYS A 82 2.58 4.61 34.21
CA LYS A 82 2.40 5.74 35.13
C LYS A 82 1.27 5.48 36.13
N ILE A 83 0.12 5.00 35.66
CA ILE A 83 -1.02 4.68 36.54
C ILE A 83 -0.61 3.59 37.53
N LYS A 84 0.02 2.52 37.07
CA LYS A 84 0.49 1.43 37.92
C LYS A 84 1.40 1.94 39.03
N MET A 85 2.43 2.73 38.69
CA MET A 85 3.34 3.32 39.68
C MET A 85 2.62 4.19 40.71
N GLN A 86 1.65 5.00 40.28
CA GLN A 86 0.87 5.86 41.17
C GLN A 86 0.00 5.03 42.12
N THR A 87 -0.67 4.01 41.60
CA THR A 87 -1.50 3.10 42.40
C THR A 87 -0.66 2.31 43.40
N ASP A 88 0.48 1.76 42.98
CA ASP A 88 1.39 1.03 43.87
C ASP A 88 1.92 1.95 44.99
N ALA A 89 2.33 3.17 44.65
CA ALA A 89 2.78 4.15 45.63
C ALA A 89 1.66 4.56 46.61
N GLN A 90 0.41 4.65 46.14
CA GLN A 90 -0.74 4.94 46.99
C GLN A 90 -1.03 3.79 47.95
N HIS A 91 -1.05 2.55 47.45
CA HIS A 91 -1.25 1.36 48.27
C HIS A 91 -0.16 1.23 49.35
N ASP A 92 1.11 1.48 49.01
CA ASP A 92 2.22 1.41 49.97
C ASP A 92 2.09 2.44 51.09
N ARG A 93 1.60 3.65 50.79
CA ARG A 93 1.34 4.68 51.80
C ARG A 93 0.20 4.25 52.73
N GLU A 94 -0.94 3.87 52.16
CA GLU A 94 -2.11 3.44 52.93
C GLU A 94 -1.78 2.23 53.83
N ARG A 95 -0.98 1.29 53.32
CA ARG A 95 -0.49 0.15 54.10
C ARG A 95 0.36 0.59 55.28
N LYS A 96 1.35 1.47 55.07
CA LYS A 96 2.23 1.98 56.14
C LYS A 96 1.43 2.73 57.20
N ASP A 97 0.49 3.56 56.80
CA ASP A 97 -0.37 4.30 57.72
C ASP A 97 -1.23 3.36 58.58
N LEU A 98 -1.78 2.30 57.98
CA LEU A 98 -2.52 1.28 58.71
C LEU A 98 -1.62 0.50 59.69
N GLU A 99 -0.44 0.08 59.25
CA GLU A 99 0.53 -0.63 60.09
C GLU A 99 0.95 0.23 61.30
N GLN A 100 1.19 1.53 61.11
CA GLN A 100 1.48 2.46 62.20
C GLN A 100 0.30 2.59 63.18
N ARG A 101 -0.92 2.78 62.67
CA ARG A 101 -2.13 2.88 63.51
C ARG A 101 -2.37 1.62 64.33
N VAL A 102 -2.18 0.44 63.72
CA VAL A 102 -2.28 -0.85 64.42
C VAL A 102 -1.21 -0.96 65.49
N SER A 103 0.04 -0.60 65.19
CA SER A 103 1.16 -0.67 66.13
C SER A 103 0.94 0.23 67.34
N LEU A 104 0.52 1.49 67.13
CA LEU A 104 0.17 2.43 68.20
C LEU A 104 -0.94 1.86 69.08
N ARG A 105 -2.00 1.31 68.45
CA ARG A 105 -3.12 0.72 69.18
C ARG A 105 -2.71 -0.50 70.00
N ARG A 106 -1.82 -1.36 69.47
CA ARG A 106 -1.27 -2.50 70.22
C ARG A 106 -0.48 -2.04 71.44
N ALA A 107 0.44 -1.08 71.27
CA ALA A 107 1.23 -0.54 72.39
C ALA A 107 0.35 0.07 73.50
N LEU A 108 -0.71 0.80 73.12
CA LEU A 108 -1.67 1.36 74.08
C LEU A 108 -2.49 0.29 74.82
N LEU A 109 -2.76 -0.85 74.18
CA LEU A 109 -3.45 -1.97 74.83
C LEU A 109 -2.51 -2.72 75.78
N GLU A 110 -1.25 -2.93 75.39
CA GLU A 110 -0.23 -3.56 76.25
C GLU A 110 0.03 -2.75 77.53
N GLN A 111 -0.02 -1.42 77.49
CA GLN A 111 0.09 -0.60 78.70
C GLN A 111 -1.12 -0.68 79.66
N LYS A 112 -2.28 -1.17 79.18
CA LYS A 112 -3.52 -1.24 79.96
C LYS A 112 -3.78 -2.60 80.60
N VAL A 113 -2.93 -3.60 80.31
CA VAL A 113 -2.97 -4.96 80.86
C VAL A 113 -1.90 -5.08 81.94
#